data_AF-A0A7X5D7Y6-F1
#
_entry.id   AF-A0A7X5D7Y6-F1
#
_cell.length_a   1.000
_cell.length_b   1.000
_cell.length_c   1.000
_cell.angle_alpha   90.00
_cell.angle_beta   90.00
_cell.angle_gamma   90.00
#
_symmetry.space_group_name_H-M   'P 1'
#
loop_
_entity.id
_entity.type
_entity.pdbx_description
1 polymer ?
#
loop_
_entity_poly.entity_id
_entity_poly.type
_entity_poly.pdbx_seq_one_letter_code
_entity_poly.pdbx_strand_id
1 'polypeptide(L)'
;MVAEDDEVNLGKGQSDKIKMFTVPALYARDVRVFPNALVKSGGEGTVVVCNEAGVDVELPCDCIVNAADMVVNLELRDALANEGFDLYAVGDCADPWDIQSAITAANLAARHC
;
A
#
# COMPACT_ATOMS: atom_id res chain seq x y z
N MET A 1 28.28 -9.50 -0.63
CA MET A 1 27.12 -9.10 -1.45
C MET A 1 26.82 -7.66 -1.08
N VAL A 2 26.93 -6.74 -2.03
CA VAL A 2 26.55 -5.34 -1.85
C VAL A 2 25.16 -5.19 -2.46
N ALA A 3 24.22 -4.59 -1.74
CA ALA A 3 22.89 -4.32 -2.29
C ALA A 3 23.02 -3.27 -3.40
N GLU A 4 22.34 -3.48 -4.53
CA GLU A 4 22.31 -2.52 -5.65
C GLU A 4 21.37 -1.34 -5.39
N ASP A 5 20.47 -1.47 -4.40
CA ASP A 5 19.52 -0.43 -4.01
C ASP A 5 20.24 0.76 -3.36
N ASP A 6 19.76 1.97 -3.65
CA ASP A 6 20.19 3.18 -2.95
C ASP A 6 19.71 3.18 -1.48
N GLU A 7 20.23 4.10 -0.66
CA GLU A 7 19.90 4.16 0.77
C GLU A 7 18.38 4.30 1.04
N VAL A 8 17.66 4.98 0.15
CA VAL A 8 16.22 5.21 0.26
C VAL A 8 15.39 3.95 -0.05
N ASN A 9 15.93 3.06 -0.89
CA ASN A 9 15.26 1.82 -1.31
C ASN A 9 15.83 0.57 -0.66
N LEU A 10 16.94 0.68 0.07
CA LEU A 10 17.56 -0.42 0.79
C LEU A 10 16.56 -1.03 1.80
N GLY A 11 16.24 -2.31 1.61
CA GLY A 11 15.25 -3.03 2.44
C GLY A 11 13.83 -3.08 1.87
N LYS A 12 13.52 -2.31 0.82
CA LYS A 12 12.21 -2.35 0.13
C LYS A 12 12.10 -3.48 -0.91
N GLY A 13 13.21 -4.10 -1.30
CA GLY A 13 13.24 -5.17 -2.30
C GLY A 13 12.53 -6.49 -1.90
N GLN A 14 12.14 -6.66 -0.64
CA GLN A 14 11.41 -7.86 -0.19
C GLN A 14 10.04 -8.02 -0.87
N SER A 15 9.34 -6.90 -1.08
CA SER A 15 8.03 -6.89 -1.73
C SER A 15 8.11 -7.41 -3.18
N ASP A 16 9.17 -7.06 -3.91
CA ASP A 16 9.35 -7.55 -5.28
C ASP A 16 9.71 -9.04 -5.34
N LYS A 17 10.43 -9.55 -4.33
CA LYS A 17 10.68 -11.00 -4.22
C LYS A 17 9.40 -11.76 -3.90
N ILE A 18 8.53 -11.21 -3.05
CA ILE A 18 7.23 -11.82 -2.72
C ILE A 18 6.34 -11.98 -3.96
N LYS A 19 6.33 -10.99 -4.88
CA LYS A 19 5.54 -11.07 -6.12
C LYS A 19 5.86 -12.33 -6.94
N MET A 20 7.11 -12.79 -6.93
CA MET A 20 7.52 -14.01 -7.64
C MET A 20 6.82 -15.28 -7.11
N PHE A 21 6.37 -15.27 -5.86
CA PHE A 21 5.64 -16.39 -5.24
C PHE A 21 4.12 -16.18 -5.25
N THR A 22 3.64 -14.95 -5.04
CA THR A 22 2.21 -14.67 -4.92
C THR A 22 1.51 -14.67 -6.26
N VAL A 23 2.12 -14.13 -7.32
CA VAL A 23 1.50 -14.07 -8.65
C VAL A 23 1.19 -15.47 -9.21
N PRO A 24 2.12 -16.44 -9.19
CA PRO A 24 1.79 -17.82 -9.57
C PRO A 24 0.69 -18.44 -8.73
N ALA A 25 0.65 -18.15 -7.42
CA ALA A 25 -0.38 -18.68 -6.52
C ALA A 25 -1.78 -18.10 -6.79
N LEU A 26 -1.87 -16.89 -7.33
CA LEU A 26 -3.11 -16.28 -7.81
C LEU A 26 -3.56 -16.95 -9.12
N TYR A 27 -2.65 -17.09 -10.10
CA TYR A 27 -2.98 -17.75 -11.37
C TYR A 27 -3.38 -19.22 -11.20
N ALA A 28 -2.77 -19.94 -10.25
CA ALA A 28 -3.14 -21.31 -9.91
C ALA A 28 -4.56 -21.43 -9.31
N ARG A 29 -5.20 -20.31 -8.96
CA ARG A 29 -6.58 -20.22 -8.46
C ARG A 29 -7.51 -19.53 -9.46
N ASP A 30 -7.12 -19.50 -10.74
CA ASP A 30 -7.87 -18.88 -11.84
C ASP A 30 -8.17 -17.39 -11.63
N VAL A 31 -7.36 -16.71 -10.80
CA VAL A 31 -7.47 -15.25 -10.62
C VAL A 31 -6.98 -14.56 -11.88
N ARG A 32 -7.84 -13.72 -12.46
CA ARG A 32 -7.47 -12.84 -13.58
C ARG A 32 -6.79 -11.59 -13.04
N VAL A 33 -5.57 -11.35 -13.51
CA VAL A 33 -4.80 -10.14 -13.18
C VAL A 33 -4.77 -9.25 -14.43
N PHE A 34 -5.17 -7.99 -14.26
CA PHE A 34 -5.12 -6.97 -15.32
C PHE A 34 -3.99 -5.98 -15.00
N PRO A 35 -2.73 -6.29 -15.38
CA PRO A 35 -1.62 -5.38 -15.17
C PRO A 35 -1.81 -4.10 -16.00
N ASN A 36 -1.24 -2.99 -15.53
CA ASN A 36 -1.26 -1.69 -16.22
C ASN A 36 -2.67 -1.21 -16.61
N ALA A 37 -3.68 -1.59 -15.81
CA ALA A 37 -5.07 -1.28 -16.08
C ALA A 37 -5.60 -0.21 -15.10
N LEU A 38 -6.59 0.56 -15.55
CA LEU A 38 -7.24 1.60 -14.76
C LEU A 38 -8.72 1.26 -14.53
N VAL A 39 -9.17 1.35 -13.29
CA VAL A 39 -10.60 1.27 -12.97
C VAL A 39 -11.25 2.60 -13.35
N LYS A 40 -12.20 2.59 -14.30
CA LYS A 40 -12.91 3.79 -14.77
C LYS A 40 -14.19 4.06 -13.99
N SER A 41 -14.94 3.01 -13.70
CA SER A 41 -16.20 3.08 -12.96
C SER A 41 -16.53 1.74 -12.32
N GLY A 42 -17.37 1.77 -11.29
CA GLY A 42 -17.91 0.57 -10.66
C GLY A 42 -19.28 0.88 -10.06
N GLY A 43 -20.22 -0.06 -10.19
CA GLY A 43 -21.61 0.10 -9.77
C GLY A 43 -22.54 -0.85 -10.51
N GLU A 44 -23.79 -0.98 -10.06
CA GLU A 44 -24.84 -1.73 -10.77
C GLU A 44 -24.50 -3.20 -11.11
N GLY A 45 -23.62 -3.83 -10.32
CA GLY A 45 -23.19 -5.21 -10.54
C GLY A 45 -22.06 -5.38 -11.56
N THR A 46 -21.43 -4.30 -12.01
CA THR A 46 -20.28 -4.34 -12.92
C THR A 46 -19.15 -3.38 -12.50
N VAL A 47 -17.96 -3.64 -13.05
CA VAL A 47 -16.80 -2.75 -13.00
C VAL A 47 -16.24 -2.59 -14.40
N VAL A 48 -15.89 -1.36 -14.78
CA VAL A 48 -15.26 -1.05 -16.07
C VAL A 48 -13.78 -0.79 -15.86
N VAL A 49 -12.95 -1.56 -16.56
CA VAL A 49 -11.50 -1.47 -16.51
C VAL A 49 -10.96 -1.14 -17.90
N CYS A 50 -10.10 -0.12 -17.98
CA CYS A 50 -9.37 0.25 -19.19
C CYS A 50 -8.01 -0.45 -19.18
N ASN A 51 -7.72 -1.26 -20.19
CA ASN A 51 -6.43 -1.94 -20.29
C ASN A 51 -5.35 -1.02 -20.89
N GLU A 52 -4.10 -1.50 -20.91
CA GLU A 52 -2.95 -0.75 -21.45
C GLU A 52 -3.10 -0.36 -22.93
N ALA A 53 -3.89 -1.12 -23.70
CA ALA A 53 -4.21 -0.80 -25.10
C ALA A 53 -5.32 0.26 -25.25
N GLY A 54 -5.84 0.80 -24.14
CA GLY A 54 -6.91 1.80 -24.13
C GLY A 54 -8.31 1.23 -24.37
N VAL A 55 -8.48 -0.10 -24.24
CA VAL A 55 -9.77 -0.77 -24.45
C VAL A 55 -10.49 -0.94 -23.13
N ASP A 56 -11.76 -0.54 -23.10
CA ASP A 56 -12.64 -0.72 -21.95
C ASP A 56 -13.25 -2.12 -21.94
N VAL A 57 -13.11 -2.77 -20.79
CA VAL A 57 -13.64 -4.10 -20.51
C VAL A 57 -14.62 -3.98 -19.34
N GLU A 58 -15.87 -4.35 -19.60
CA GLU A 58 -16.90 -4.45 -18.57
C GLU A 58 -16.89 -5.85 -17.96
N LEU A 59 -16.77 -5.92 -16.63
CA LEU A 59 -16.68 -7.15 -15.88
C LEU A 59 -17.85 -7.22 -14.87
N PRO A 60 -18.67 -8.28 -14.88
CA PRO A 60 -19.68 -8.48 -13.84
C PRO A 60 -19.01 -8.79 -12.51
N CYS A 61 -19.48 -8.16 -11.43
CA CYS A 61 -19.00 -8.39 -10.08
C CYS A 61 -20.09 -8.10 -9.03
N ASP A 62 -20.17 -8.93 -8.00
CA ASP A 62 -21.09 -8.71 -6.86
C ASP A 62 -20.52 -7.71 -5.85
N CYS A 63 -19.20 -7.53 -5.83
CA CYS A 63 -18.50 -6.68 -4.89
C CYS A 63 -17.20 -6.12 -5.50
N ILE A 64 -16.87 -4.88 -5.14
CA ILE A 64 -15.59 -4.25 -5.45
C ILE A 64 -14.87 -4.00 -4.12
N VAL A 65 -13.68 -4.60 -3.99
CA VAL A 65 -12.79 -4.37 -2.85
C VAL A 65 -11.76 -3.32 -3.25
N ASN A 66 -11.85 -2.12 -2.67
CA ASN A 66 -10.85 -1.07 -2.88
C ASN A 66 -9.65 -1.28 -1.96
N ALA A 67 -8.55 -1.78 -2.53
CA ALA A 67 -7.27 -1.97 -1.85
C ALA A 67 -6.19 -1.00 -2.40
N ALA A 68 -6.59 0.23 -2.71
CA ALA A 68 -5.67 1.32 -3.06
C ALA A 68 -4.85 1.79 -1.84
N ASP A 69 -4.08 2.86 -2.03
CA ASP A 69 -3.16 3.38 -1.02
C ASP A 69 -3.85 3.76 0.29
N MET A 70 -3.11 3.59 1.39
CA MET A 70 -3.53 4.01 2.72
C MET A 70 -3.28 5.51 2.91
N VAL A 71 -4.07 6.13 3.79
CA VAL A 71 -3.96 7.56 4.13
C VAL A 71 -3.48 7.75 5.57
N VAL A 72 -2.71 8.82 5.78
CA VAL A 72 -2.23 9.30 7.08
C VAL A 72 -3.41 9.54 8.03
N ASN A 73 -3.26 9.16 9.30
CA ASN A 73 -4.26 9.40 10.34
C ASN A 73 -3.63 9.98 11.61
N LEU A 74 -3.72 11.31 11.76
CA LEU A 74 -3.15 12.06 12.87
C LEU A 74 -4.20 12.65 13.83
N GLU A 75 -5.47 12.26 13.70
CA GLU A 75 -6.59 12.89 14.43
C GLU A 75 -6.35 12.96 15.94
N LEU A 76 -5.91 11.86 16.54
CA LEU A 76 -5.63 11.81 17.99
C LEU A 76 -4.44 12.70 18.38
N ARG A 77 -3.37 12.69 17.58
CA ARG A 77 -2.17 13.50 17.85
C ARG A 77 -2.48 14.99 17.74
N ASP A 78 -3.31 15.37 16.78
CA ASP A 78 -3.73 16.76 16.58
C ASP A 78 -4.65 17.23 17.71
N ALA A 79 -5.55 16.37 18.19
CA ALA A 79 -6.40 16.68 19.34
C ALA A 79 -5.60 16.98 20.62
N LEU A 80 -4.49 16.26 20.83
CA LEU A 80 -3.63 16.39 22.01
C LEU A 80 -2.56 17.49 21.87
N ALA A 81 -2.41 18.10 20.69
CA ALA A 81 -1.29 18.99 20.36
C ALA A 81 -1.15 20.20 21.30
N ASN A 82 -2.27 20.68 21.87
CA ASN A 82 -2.30 21.84 22.74
C ASN A 82 -2.28 21.49 24.24
N GLU A 83 -2.17 20.21 24.60
CA GLU A 83 -2.21 19.74 26.00
C GLU A 83 -0.82 19.75 26.67
N GLY A 84 0.22 20.22 25.97
CA GLY A 84 1.58 20.32 26.51
C GLY A 84 2.32 19.00 26.57
N PHE A 85 1.82 17.96 25.92
CA PHE A 85 2.53 16.69 25.73
C PHE A 85 3.60 16.80 24.65
N ASP A 86 4.68 16.04 24.84
CA ASP A 86 5.63 15.76 23.77
C ASP A 86 5.10 14.59 22.93
N LEU A 87 4.70 14.88 21.69
CA LEU A 87 3.95 13.97 20.84
C LEU A 87 4.77 13.54 19.64
N TYR A 88 4.88 12.22 19.46
CA TYR A 88 5.60 11.60 18.35
C TYR A 88 4.63 10.76 17.53
N ALA A 89 4.48 11.10 16.24
CA ALA A 89 3.75 10.27 15.28
C ALA A 89 4.74 9.34 14.57
N VAL A 90 4.48 8.03 14.58
CA VAL A 90 5.40 7.01 14.04
C VAL A 90 4.63 5.96 13.25
N GLY A 91 5.29 5.41 12.22
CA GLY A 91 4.69 4.40 11.35
C GLY A 91 3.50 4.93 10.55
N ASP A 92 2.55 4.05 10.25
CA ASP A 92 1.51 4.33 9.26
C ASP A 92 0.59 5.51 9.61
N CYS A 93 0.50 5.90 10.88
CA CYS A 93 -0.28 7.09 11.24
C CYS A 93 0.33 8.39 10.67
N ALA A 94 1.63 8.41 10.39
CA ALA A 94 2.37 9.55 9.84
C ALA A 94 2.87 9.33 8.40
N ASP A 95 3.29 8.10 8.06
CA ASP A 95 3.83 7.73 6.74
C ASP A 95 3.45 6.27 6.41
N PRO A 96 2.23 6.02 5.88
CA PRO A 96 1.75 4.68 5.52
C PRO A 96 2.66 4.02 4.49
N TRP A 97 3.26 2.88 4.83
CA TRP A 97 4.13 2.18 3.90
C TRP A 97 4.18 0.67 4.13
N ASP A 98 5.07 0.22 5.02
CA ASP A 98 5.23 -1.17 5.38
C ASP A 98 5.61 -1.33 6.86
N ILE A 99 5.51 -2.58 7.32
CA ILE A 99 5.75 -2.94 8.72
C ILE A 99 7.20 -2.63 9.13
N GLN A 100 8.17 -2.78 8.23
CA GLN A 100 9.57 -2.55 8.55
C GLN A 100 9.84 -1.05 8.77
N SER A 101 9.28 -0.19 7.93
CA SER A 101 9.31 1.26 8.09
C SER A 101 8.66 1.69 9.40
N ALA A 102 7.50 1.12 9.75
CA ALA A 102 6.83 1.43 11.01
C ALA A 102 7.67 1.05 12.24
N ILE A 103 8.25 -0.15 12.26
CA ILE A 103 9.15 -0.60 13.33
C ILE A 103 10.40 0.29 13.42
N THR A 104 10.96 0.66 12.27
CA THR A 104 12.17 1.50 12.20
C THR A 104 11.88 2.90 12.73
N ALA A 105 10.79 3.54 12.28
CA ALA A 105 10.37 4.86 12.73
C ALA A 105 10.14 4.90 14.25
N ALA A 106 9.46 3.89 14.80
CA ALA A 106 9.22 3.78 16.23
C ALA A 106 10.53 3.60 17.02
N ASN A 107 11.45 2.75 16.54
CA ASN A 107 12.76 2.54 17.19
C ASN A 107 13.63 3.79 17.17
N LEU A 108 13.59 4.58 16.09
CA LEU A 108 14.33 5.84 16.00
C LEU A 108 13.73 6.87 16.95
N ALA A 109 12.41 7.07 16.93
CA ALA A 109 11.74 7.98 17.86
C ALA A 109 12.10 7.64 19.32
N ALA A 110 12.01 6.36 19.70
CA ALA A 110 12.34 5.88 21.05
C ALA A 110 13.79 6.12 21.50
N ARG A 111 14.73 6.30 20.56
CA ARG A 111 16.15 6.57 20.86
C ARG A 111 16.46 8.06 20.93
N HIS A 112 15.54 8.90 20.47
CA HIS A 112 15.69 10.35 20.41
C HIS A 112 14.82 11.07 21.45
N CYS A 113 13.98 10.36 22.20
CA CYS A 113 13.22 10.86 23.34
C CYS A 113 13.86 10.53 24.71
#